data_AF-A0A2C4AG02-F1
#
_entry.id   AF-A0A2C4AG02-F1
#
_cell.length_a   1.000
_cell.length_b   1.000
_cell.length_c   1.000
_cell.angle_alpha   90.00
_cell.angle_beta   90.00
_cell.angle_gamma   90.00
#
_symmetry.space_group_name_H-M   'P 1'
#
loop_
_entity.id
_entity.type
_entity.pdbx_description
1 polymer ?
#
loop_
_entity_poly.entity_id
_entity_poly.type
_entity_poly.pdbx_seq_one_letter_code
_entity_poly.pdbx_strand_id
1 'polypeptide(L)'
;MTTKIPKKTLKRIEEDIENNNLGKARERLHGLIFTYPNELHLRKQIGDIYYKLQYPEMAGRYWYLEEHKTDIMHESCLLFEKSMGNDPYHIARALKFKGDSSKIKKLYKEQPLSPVQKKVAEELVYEYKETWEDKLLSLGCLVFLAFLLFSAIVGIFTIWNWIF
;
A
#
# COMPACT_ATOMS: atom_id res chain seq x y z
N MET A 1 -4.74 20.66 10.74
CA MET A 1 -6.08 20.66 10.13
C MET A 1 -6.56 19.22 10.07
N THR A 2 -7.67 18.86 10.72
CA THR A 2 -8.28 17.53 10.58
C THR A 2 -8.94 17.45 9.21
N THR A 3 -8.25 16.84 8.25
CA THR A 3 -8.78 16.62 6.91
C THR A 3 -9.94 15.62 7.02
N LYS A 4 -11.16 16.12 6.82
CA LYS A 4 -12.37 15.29 6.89
C LYS A 4 -12.49 14.46 5.63
N ILE A 5 -12.73 13.15 5.79
CA ILE A 5 -12.99 12.25 4.67
C ILE A 5 -14.24 12.72 3.90
N PRO A 6 -14.23 12.74 2.55
CA PRO A 6 -15.38 13.21 1.78
C PRO A 6 -16.57 12.27 1.92
N LYS A 7 -17.65 12.74 2.56
CA LYS A 7 -18.89 11.96 2.77
C LYS A 7 -19.47 11.38 1.49
N LYS A 8 -19.40 12.13 0.37
CA LYS A 8 -19.87 11.67 -0.95
C LYS A 8 -19.12 10.42 -1.42
N THR A 9 -17.81 10.34 -1.16
CA THR A 9 -17.02 9.18 -1.57
C THR A 9 -17.32 7.97 -0.70
N LEU A 10 -17.49 8.16 0.62
CA LEU A 10 -17.92 7.10 1.54
C LEU A 10 -19.26 6.50 1.13
N LYS A 11 -20.25 7.35 0.83
CA LYS A 11 -21.56 6.88 0.36
C LYS A 11 -21.47 6.03 -0.91
N ARG A 12 -20.63 6.44 -1.87
CA ARG A 12 -20.42 5.65 -3.11
C ARG A 12 -19.74 4.32 -2.84
N ILE A 13 -18.84 4.24 -1.85
CA ILE A 13 -18.22 2.98 -1.44
C ILE A 13 -19.27 2.05 -0.85
N GLU A 14 -20.13 2.56 0.03
CA GLU A 14 -21.27 1.81 0.61
C GLU A 14 -22.19 1.28 -0.51
N GLU A 15 -22.63 2.16 -1.42
CA GLU A 15 -23.44 1.79 -2.59
C GLU A 15 -22.74 0.73 -3.47
N ASP A 16 -21.42 0.85 -3.70
CA ASP A 16 -20.64 -0.12 -4.47
C ASP A 16 -20.59 -1.48 -3.74
N ILE A 17 -20.47 -1.50 -2.40
CA ILE A 17 -20.46 -2.73 -1.58
C ILE A 17 -21.84 -3.41 -1.57
N GLU A 18 -22.91 -2.64 -1.37
CA GLU A 18 -24.30 -3.12 -1.37
C GLU A 18 -24.67 -3.75 -2.71
N ASN A 19 -24.24 -3.14 -3.81
CA ASN A 19 -24.43 -3.66 -5.17
C ASN A 19 -23.42 -4.76 -5.55
N ASN A 20 -22.61 -5.26 -4.61
CA ASN A 20 -21.56 -6.25 -4.82
C ASN A 20 -20.49 -5.88 -5.86
N ASN A 21 -20.33 -4.59 -6.16
CA ASN A 21 -19.28 -4.01 -7.01
C ASN A 21 -17.96 -3.84 -6.23
N LEU A 22 -17.48 -4.93 -5.65
CA LEU A 22 -16.35 -4.94 -4.70
C LEU A 22 -15.04 -4.37 -5.30
N GLY A 23 -14.83 -4.56 -6.60
CA GLY A 23 -13.67 -3.98 -7.31
C GLY A 23 -13.67 -2.45 -7.30
N LYS A 24 -14.83 -1.82 -7.56
CA LYS A 24 -14.98 -0.35 -7.54
C LYS A 24 -14.84 0.20 -6.13
N ALA A 25 -15.47 -0.45 -5.15
CA ALA A 25 -15.34 -0.09 -3.75
C ALA A 25 -13.86 -0.10 -3.30
N ARG A 26 -13.13 -1.16 -3.66
CA ARG A 26 -11.69 -1.31 -3.39
C ARG A 26 -10.86 -0.18 -4.01
N GLU A 27 -11.06 0.13 -5.29
CA GLU A 27 -10.33 1.22 -5.97
C GLU A 27 -10.54 2.58 -5.29
N ARG A 28 -11.78 2.89 -4.90
CA ARG A 28 -12.08 4.12 -4.15
C ARG A 28 -11.41 4.15 -2.79
N LEU A 29 -11.44 3.03 -2.07
CA LEU A 29 -10.79 2.90 -0.75
C LEU A 29 -9.28 3.10 -0.84
N HIS A 30 -8.62 2.58 -1.88
CA HIS A 30 -7.19 2.85 -2.09
C HIS A 30 -6.90 4.35 -2.22
N GLY A 31 -7.71 5.09 -2.97
CA GLY A 31 -7.57 6.55 -3.09
C GLY A 31 -7.75 7.26 -1.75
N LEU A 32 -8.69 6.81 -0.92
CA LEU A 32 -8.88 7.35 0.41
C LEU A 32 -7.73 6.99 1.36
N ILE A 33 -7.24 5.75 1.38
CA ILE A 33 -6.10 5.34 2.23
C ILE A 33 -4.84 6.15 1.89
N PHE A 34 -4.62 6.46 0.61
CA PHE A 34 -3.50 7.30 0.20
C PHE A 34 -3.63 8.74 0.73
N THR A 35 -4.84 9.30 0.66
CA THR A 35 -5.12 10.70 1.06
C THR A 35 -5.24 10.87 2.58
N TYR A 36 -5.77 9.85 3.25
CA TYR A 36 -6.07 9.81 4.69
C TYR A 36 -5.36 8.60 5.34
N PRO A 37 -4.02 8.54 5.30
CA PRO A 37 -3.28 7.35 5.74
C PRO A 37 -3.46 7.05 7.23
N ASN A 38 -3.83 8.06 8.02
CA ASN A 38 -4.09 7.98 9.46
C ASN A 38 -5.44 7.34 9.82
N GLU A 39 -6.32 7.14 8.85
CA GLU A 39 -7.67 6.64 9.06
C GLU A 39 -7.68 5.11 8.86
N LEU A 40 -7.25 4.38 9.90
CA LEU A 40 -7.03 2.93 9.85
C LEU A 40 -8.30 2.13 9.54
N HIS A 41 -9.48 2.66 9.87
CA HIS A 41 -10.76 2.04 9.52
C HIS A 41 -10.94 1.85 8.01
N LEU A 42 -10.32 2.70 7.17
CA LEU A 42 -10.34 2.54 5.72
C LEU A 42 -9.54 1.31 5.29
N ARG A 43 -8.41 1.05 5.97
CA ARG A 43 -7.62 -0.17 5.79
C ARG A 43 -8.41 -1.39 6.25
N LYS A 44 -9.16 -1.28 7.34
CA LYS A 44 -10.06 -2.35 7.77
C LYS A 44 -11.08 -2.71 6.69
N GLN A 45 -11.80 -1.71 6.16
CA GLN A 45 -12.83 -1.93 5.14
C GLN A 45 -12.28 -2.58 3.86
N ILE A 46 -11.10 -2.18 3.38
CA ILE A 46 -10.50 -2.82 2.22
C ILE A 46 -10.06 -4.26 2.54
N GLY A 47 -9.61 -4.53 3.76
CA GLY A 47 -9.33 -5.89 4.24
C GLY A 47 -10.58 -6.77 4.22
N ASP A 48 -11.71 -6.24 4.69
CA ASP A 48 -13.01 -6.93 4.66
C ASP A 48 -13.41 -7.30 3.21
N ILE A 49 -13.17 -6.41 2.25
CA ILE A 49 -13.41 -6.68 0.83
C ILE A 49 -12.49 -7.80 0.31
N TYR A 50 -11.19 -7.74 0.61
CA TYR A 50 -10.26 -8.79 0.16
C TYR A 50 -10.61 -10.15 0.75
N TYR A 51 -11.04 -10.20 2.00
CA TYR A 51 -11.49 -11.43 2.63
C TYR A 51 -12.76 -11.97 1.97
N LYS A 52 -13.76 -11.11 1.69
CA LYS A 52 -14.96 -11.48 0.94
C LYS A 52 -14.63 -12.03 -0.45
N LEU A 53 -13.58 -11.50 -1.09
CA LEU A 53 -13.04 -11.97 -2.36
C LEU A 53 -12.14 -13.22 -2.25
N GLN A 54 -12.04 -13.85 -1.08
CA GLN A 54 -11.23 -15.07 -0.84
C GLN A 54 -9.72 -14.85 -0.99
N TYR A 55 -9.23 -13.65 -0.68
CA TYR A 55 -7.80 -13.33 -0.60
C TYR A 55 -7.36 -13.02 0.84
N PRO A 56 -7.30 -14.03 1.73
CA PRO A 56 -7.04 -13.81 3.16
C PRO A 56 -5.65 -13.21 3.43
N GLU A 57 -4.62 -13.58 2.67
CA GLU A 57 -3.29 -12.97 2.78
C GLU A 57 -3.35 -11.44 2.53
N MET A 58 -4.03 -11.02 1.45
CA MET A 58 -4.20 -9.61 1.15
C MET A 58 -5.09 -8.90 2.18
N ALA A 59 -6.10 -9.58 2.71
CA ALA A 59 -6.89 -9.05 3.82
C ALA A 59 -6.02 -8.80 5.05
N GLY A 60 -5.15 -9.76 5.40
CA GLY A 60 -4.18 -9.66 6.49
C GLY A 60 -3.26 -8.45 6.36
N ARG A 61 -2.76 -8.17 5.15
CA ARG A 61 -1.95 -6.96 4.89
C ARG A 61 -2.68 -5.67 5.28
N TYR A 62 -3.98 -5.57 5.01
CA TYR A 62 -4.72 -4.35 5.32
C TYR A 62 -5.22 -4.30 6.76
N TRP A 63 -5.56 -5.45 7.35
CA TRP A 63 -5.91 -5.57 8.76
C TRP A 63 -4.71 -5.52 9.71
N TYR A 64 -3.48 -5.54 9.21
CA TYR A 64 -2.27 -5.61 10.04
C TYR A 64 -2.22 -4.53 11.14
N LEU A 65 -2.68 -3.33 10.81
CA LEU A 65 -2.71 -2.17 11.69
C LEU A 65 -4.08 -1.97 12.39
N GLU A 66 -5.00 -2.92 12.29
CA GLU A 66 -6.28 -2.86 13.01
C GLU A 66 -6.05 -2.99 14.52
N GLU A 67 -6.74 -2.17 15.31
CA GLU A 67 -6.60 -2.15 16.77
C GLU A 67 -7.30 -3.36 17.40
N HIS A 68 -8.50 -3.67 16.93
CA HIS A 68 -9.28 -4.77 17.50
C HIS A 68 -9.42 -5.89 16.48
N LYS A 69 -8.38 -6.73 16.39
CA LYS A 69 -8.36 -7.87 15.48
C LYS A 69 -9.24 -9.00 16.02
N THR A 70 -10.01 -9.61 15.13
CA THR A 70 -10.66 -10.90 15.38
C THR A 70 -9.67 -12.05 15.12
N ASP A 71 -10.04 -13.27 15.50
CA ASP A 71 -9.21 -14.45 15.25
C ASP A 71 -8.90 -14.63 13.75
N ILE A 72 -9.89 -14.40 12.89
CA ILE A 72 -9.75 -14.44 11.43
C ILE A 72 -8.74 -13.38 10.94
N MET A 73 -8.77 -12.18 11.52
CA MET A 73 -7.82 -11.12 11.18
C MET A 73 -6.41 -11.51 11.62
N HIS A 74 -6.26 -12.12 12.79
CA HIS A 74 -4.97 -12.63 13.25
C HIS A 74 -4.40 -13.70 12.31
N GLU A 75 -5.20 -14.70 11.95
CA GLU A 75 -4.79 -15.75 11.00
C GLU A 75 -4.39 -15.17 9.64
N SER A 76 -5.19 -14.23 9.13
CA SER A 76 -4.92 -13.54 7.87
C SER A 76 -3.61 -12.74 7.93
N CYS A 77 -3.33 -12.07 9.05
CA CYS A 77 -2.05 -11.37 9.27
C CYS A 77 -0.88 -12.35 9.26
N LEU A 78 -1.00 -13.53 9.88
CA LEU A 78 0.05 -14.55 9.86
C LEU A 78 0.31 -15.09 8.45
N LEU A 79 -0.73 -15.26 7.63
CA LEU A 79 -0.58 -15.63 6.22
C LEU A 79 0.20 -14.58 5.44
N PHE A 80 -0.10 -13.30 5.66
CA PHE A 80 0.64 -12.19 5.08
C PHE A 80 2.10 -12.13 5.55
N GLU A 81 2.35 -12.28 6.86
CA GLU A 81 3.72 -12.32 7.38
C GLU A 81 4.52 -13.45 6.73
N LYS A 82 3.92 -14.63 6.62
CA LYS A 82 4.52 -15.80 5.98
C LYS A 82 4.80 -15.57 4.49
N SER A 83 3.90 -14.93 3.75
CA SER A 83 4.12 -14.62 2.32
C SER A 83 5.25 -13.62 2.10
N MET A 84 5.55 -12.79 3.09
CA MET A 84 6.70 -11.87 3.12
C MET A 84 7.97 -12.52 3.71
N GLY A 85 7.97 -13.82 3.97
CA GLY A 85 9.10 -14.56 4.54
C GLY A 85 9.33 -14.30 6.04
N ASN A 86 8.33 -13.77 6.75
CA ASN A 86 8.42 -13.29 8.13
C ASN A 86 9.53 -12.25 8.35
N ASP A 87 9.92 -11.55 7.28
CA ASP A 87 10.94 -10.50 7.32
C ASP A 87 10.29 -9.15 7.69
N PRO A 88 10.62 -8.57 8.86
CA PRO A 88 10.03 -7.31 9.31
C PRO A 88 10.19 -6.16 8.32
N TYR A 89 11.32 -6.08 7.61
CA TYR A 89 11.59 -5.02 6.64
C TYR A 89 10.68 -5.15 5.42
N HIS A 90 10.52 -6.37 4.88
CA HIS A 90 9.61 -6.62 3.76
C HIS A 90 8.15 -6.36 4.15
N ILE A 91 7.74 -6.80 5.34
CA ILE A 91 6.39 -6.56 5.86
C ILE A 91 6.14 -5.05 5.98
N ALA A 92 7.03 -4.29 6.63
CA ALA A 92 6.89 -2.85 6.79
C ALA A 92 6.80 -2.12 5.44
N ARG A 93 7.67 -2.47 4.47
CA ARG A 93 7.61 -1.93 3.10
C ARG A 93 6.31 -2.27 2.39
N ALA A 94 5.80 -3.49 2.55
CA ALA A 94 4.54 -3.92 1.94
C ALA A 94 3.33 -3.18 2.55
N LEU A 95 3.35 -2.84 3.84
CA LEU A 95 2.25 -2.10 4.48
C LEU A 95 2.11 -0.67 3.94
N LYS A 96 3.19 -0.07 3.41
CA LYS A 96 3.23 1.27 2.80
C LYS A 96 2.48 2.32 3.66
N PHE A 97 2.64 2.26 4.98
CA PHE A 97 1.97 3.19 5.87
C PHE A 97 2.65 4.56 5.80
N LYS A 98 1.90 5.57 5.35
CA LYS A 98 2.36 6.96 5.21
C LYS A 98 1.73 7.91 6.24
N GLY A 99 1.14 7.34 7.29
CA GLY A 99 0.52 8.11 8.36
C GLY A 99 1.53 8.54 9.42
N ASP A 100 1.01 9.10 10.49
CA ASP A 100 1.77 9.48 11.67
C ASP A 100 2.25 8.23 12.42
N SER A 101 3.57 8.08 12.54
CA SER A 101 4.21 6.99 13.26
C SER A 101 3.87 6.96 14.75
N SER A 102 3.42 8.08 15.34
CA SER A 102 2.94 8.13 16.71
C SER A 102 1.72 7.22 16.94
N LYS A 103 0.84 7.08 15.92
CA LYS A 103 -0.32 6.17 15.98
C LYS A 103 0.12 4.71 16.02
N ILE A 104 1.17 4.37 15.28
CA ILE A 104 1.77 3.03 15.26
C ILE A 104 2.35 2.70 16.64
N LYS A 105 3.12 3.63 17.23
CA LYS A 105 3.66 3.46 18.59
C LYS A 105 2.55 3.18 19.61
N LYS A 106 1.45 3.93 19.54
CA LYS A 106 0.31 3.75 20.46
C LYS A 106 -0.33 2.37 20.29
N LEU A 107 -0.70 2.03 19.05
CA LEU A 107 -1.34 0.76 18.68
C LEU A 107 -0.56 -0.45 19.23
N TYR A 108 0.75 -0.44 19.03
CA TYR A 108 1.63 -1.54 19.40
C TYR A 108 2.07 -1.53 20.88
N LYS A 109 1.88 -0.43 21.62
CA LYS A 109 2.12 -0.39 23.07
C LYS A 109 0.99 -1.07 23.86
N GLU A 110 -0.22 -1.04 23.31
CA GLU A 110 -1.45 -1.51 23.98
C GLU A 110 -1.77 -2.99 23.70
N GLN A 111 -0.98 -3.67 22.85
CA GLN A 111 -1.24 -5.04 22.40
C GLN A 111 -0.09 -6.00 22.73
N PRO A 112 -0.39 -7.28 23.03
CA PRO A 112 0.62 -8.33 23.05
C PRO A 112 1.06 -8.64 21.61
N LEU A 113 2.36 -8.55 21.35
CA LEU A 113 2.92 -8.69 20.00
C LEU A 113 3.91 -9.83 19.89
N SER A 114 3.89 -10.47 18.72
CA SER A 114 4.97 -11.38 18.32
C SER A 114 6.29 -10.61 18.15
N PRO A 115 7.45 -11.29 18.24
CA PRO A 115 8.74 -10.66 17.96
C PRO A 115 8.83 -10.03 16.56
N VAL A 116 8.18 -10.63 15.56
CA VAL A 116 8.12 -10.11 14.18
C VAL A 116 7.34 -8.80 14.17
N GLN A 117 6.15 -8.77 14.77
CA GLN A 117 5.28 -7.58 14.83
C GLN A 117 5.95 -6.40 15.55
N LYS A 118 6.72 -6.67 16.61
CA LYS A 118 7.50 -5.64 17.31
C LYS A 118 8.53 -4.99 16.37
N LYS A 119 9.30 -5.80 15.65
CA LYS A 119 10.27 -5.30 14.67
C LYS A 119 9.58 -4.56 13.52
N VAL A 120 8.45 -5.04 13.02
CA VAL A 120 7.67 -4.33 12.00
C VAL A 120 7.23 -2.96 12.50
N ALA A 121 6.77 -2.86 13.75
CA ALA A 121 6.43 -1.59 14.36
C ALA A 121 7.64 -0.65 14.47
N GLU A 122 8.81 -1.16 14.84
CA GLU A 122 10.07 -0.42 14.86
C GLU A 122 10.43 0.11 13.47
N GLU A 123 10.37 -0.74 12.44
CA GLU A 123 10.63 -0.37 11.03
C GLU A 123 9.64 0.68 10.50
N LEU A 124 8.35 0.59 10.87
CA LEU A 124 7.33 1.58 10.49
C LEU A 124 7.51 2.93 11.20
N VAL A 125 8.10 2.90 12.40
CA VAL A 125 8.34 4.09 13.23
C VAL A 125 9.65 4.78 12.89
N TYR A 126 10.67 4.00 12.55
CA TYR A 126 11.96 4.47 12.08
C TYR A 126 11.73 5.12 10.72
N GLU A 127 11.40 6.41 10.77
CA GLU A 127 10.98 7.28 9.67
C GLU A 127 11.50 6.77 8.32
N TYR A 128 10.62 6.12 7.53
CA TYR A 128 10.95 5.69 6.18
C TYR A 128 11.25 6.94 5.34
N LYS A 129 12.50 7.39 5.36
CA LYS A 129 13.06 8.19 4.28
C LYS A 129 13.16 7.25 3.09
N GLU A 130 12.43 7.54 2.02
CA GLU A 130 12.67 6.92 0.71
C GLU A 130 14.18 6.79 0.50
N THR A 131 14.66 5.56 0.40
CA THR A 131 16.07 5.28 0.20
C THR A 131 16.47 5.83 -1.18
N TRP A 132 17.66 6.41 -1.29
CA TRP A 132 18.17 6.99 -2.55
C TRP A 132 18.16 5.98 -3.72
N GLU A 133 18.21 4.67 -3.41
CA GLU A 133 18.13 3.57 -4.37
C GLU A 133 16.79 3.53 -5.12
N ASP A 134 15.66 3.75 -4.44
CA ASP A 134 14.33 3.74 -5.08
C ASP A 134 14.20 4.94 -6.06
N LYS A 135 14.80 6.07 -5.70
CA LYS A 135 14.89 7.25 -6.59
C LYS A 135 15.82 7.01 -7.77
N LEU A 136 16.98 6.38 -7.55
CA LEU A 136 17.93 6.02 -8.62
C LEU A 136 17.31 5.07 -9.64
N LEU A 137 16.56 4.06 -9.19
CA LEU A 137 15.85 3.14 -10.08
C LEU A 137 14.79 3.85 -10.92
N SER A 138 14.00 4.74 -10.29
CA SER A 138 13.00 5.53 -11.01
C SER A 138 13.62 6.49 -12.03
N LEU A 139 14.74 7.15 -11.68
CA LEU A 139 15.41 8.11 -12.55
C LEU A 139 16.16 7.40 -13.69
N GLY A 140 16.79 6.26 -13.39
CA GLY A 140 17.48 5.42 -14.35
C GLY A 140 16.54 4.86 -15.42
N CYS A 141 15.35 4.39 -15.04
CA CYS A 141 14.33 3.91 -15.98
C CYS A 141 13.88 5.04 -16.93
N LEU A 142 13.68 6.24 -16.40
CA LEU A 142 13.24 7.41 -17.18
C LEU A 142 14.31 7.89 -18.17
N VAL A 143 15.58 7.92 -17.75
CA VAL A 143 16.73 8.25 -18.63
C VAL A 143 16.92 7.20 -19.71
N PHE A 144 16.82 5.91 -19.37
CA PHE A 144 16.95 4.83 -20.34
C PHE A 144 15.86 4.89 -21.42
N LEU A 145 14.61 5.16 -21.01
CA LEU A 145 13.49 5.31 -21.94
C LEU A 145 13.67 6.53 -22.85
N ALA A 146 14.13 7.66 -22.30
CA ALA A 146 14.46 8.85 -23.10
C ALA A 146 15.58 8.58 -24.11
N PHE A 147 16.61 7.81 -23.74
CA PHE A 147 17.70 7.43 -24.63
C PHE A 147 17.22 6.54 -25.79
N LEU A 148 16.35 5.56 -25.52
CA LEU A 148 15.74 4.72 -26.56
C LEU A 148 14.90 5.52 -27.55
N LEU A 149 14.13 6.49 -27.06
CA LEU A 149 13.36 7.38 -27.94
C LEU A 149 14.28 8.25 -28.80
N PHE A 150 15.35 8.79 -28.20
CA PHE A 150 16.33 9.60 -28.92
C PHE A 150 17.04 8.79 -30.02
N SER A 151 17.48 7.57 -29.73
CA SER A 151 18.15 6.72 -30.73
C SER A 151 17.21 6.31 -31.86
N ALA A 152 15.93 6.04 -31.57
CA ALA A 152 14.93 5.77 -32.59
C ALA A 152 14.71 6.97 -33.52
N ILE A 153 14.61 8.18 -32.96
CA ILE A 153 14.46 9.42 -33.74
C ILE A 153 15.69 9.65 -34.65
N VAL A 154 16.90 9.54 -34.11
CA VAL A 154 18.14 9.69 -34.89
C VAL A 154 18.22 8.64 -35.99
N GLY A 155 17.83 7.39 -35.71
CA GLY A 155 17.76 6.33 -36.72
C GLY A 155 16.82 6.66 -37.87
N ILE A 156 15.63 7.19 -37.57
CA ILE A 156 14.66 7.63 -38.58
C ILE A 156 15.24 8.77 -39.43
N PHE A 157 15.84 9.80 -38.81
CA PHE A 157 16.48 10.91 -39.53
C PHE A 157 17.62 10.43 -40.43
N THR A 158 18.44 9.49 -39.95
CA THR A 158 19.57 8.93 -40.71
C THR A 158 19.08 8.18 -41.95
N ILE A 159 18.04 7.35 -41.82
CA ILE A 159 17.43 6.65 -42.96
C ILE A 159 16.81 7.65 -43.94
N TRP A 160 16.11 8.66 -43.43
CA TRP A 160 15.47 9.67 -44.27
C TRP A 160 16.47 10.44 -45.12
N ASN A 161 17.59 10.90 -44.53
CA ASN A 161 18.68 11.59 -45.22
C ASN A 161 19.51 10.69 -46.16
N TRP A 162 19.36 9.36 -46.05
CA TRP A 162 20.00 8.42 -46.98
C TRP A 162 19.11 8.11 -48.19
N ILE A 163 17.79 8.11 -48.01
CA ILE A 163 16.80 7.81 -49.06
C ILE A 163 16.47 9.04 -49.91
N PHE A 164 16.42 10.23 -49.32
CA PHE A 164 16.10 11.51 -49.96
C PHE A 164 17.32 12.42 -50.01
#